data_AF-A0A409V684-F1
#
_entry.id   AF-A0A409V684-F1
#
_cell.length_a   1.000
_cell.length_b   1.000
_cell.length_c   1.000
_cell.angle_alpha   90.00
_cell.angle_beta   90.00
_cell.angle_gamma   90.00
#
_symmetry.space_group_name_H-M   'P 1'
#
loop_
_entity.id
_entity.type
_entity.pdbx_description
1 polymer ?
#
loop_
_entity_poly.entity_id
_entity_poly.type
_entity_poly.pdbx_seq_one_letter_code
_entity_poly.pdbx_strand_id
1 'polypeptide(L)'
;MRRCRSRGCSCGHFDSNFLCAACDNHWERHDTFFETEDIRRQDGLPVGTDYIPFAEMPDLRNIALTGDENDDSKYLALTQGEGSIPQSNRPMGNDTPVNFGGNKSGFKPVYD
;
A
#
# COMPACT_ATOMS: atom_id res chain seq x y z
N MET A 1 -20.49 7.58 -10.39
CA MET A 1 -20.93 6.68 -11.50
C MET A 1 -20.11 6.98 -12.75
N ARG A 2 -19.12 6.14 -13.07
CA ARG A 2 -18.39 6.24 -14.34
C ARG A 2 -19.26 5.61 -15.43
N ARG A 3 -19.55 6.33 -16.51
CA ARG A 3 -20.45 5.84 -17.59
C ARG A 3 -19.63 5.23 -18.74
N CYS A 4 -20.06 4.07 -19.21
CA CYS A 4 -19.57 3.43 -20.43
C CYS A 4 -19.65 4.39 -21.63
N ARG A 5 -18.58 4.51 -22.43
CA ARG A 5 -18.61 5.28 -23.69
C ARG A 5 -19.26 4.52 -24.85
N SER A 6 -19.50 3.21 -24.70
CA SER A 6 -20.17 2.38 -25.71
C SER A 6 -21.68 2.62 -25.69
N ARG A 7 -22.25 2.93 -26.87
CA ARG A 7 -23.67 3.25 -27.02
C ARG A 7 -24.54 2.03 -26.74
N GLY A 8 -25.49 2.16 -25.81
CA GLY A 8 -26.39 1.07 -25.40
C GLY A 8 -25.82 0.12 -24.36
N CYS A 9 -24.61 0.35 -23.85
CA CYS A 9 -23.99 -0.51 -22.85
C CYS A 9 -24.42 -0.12 -21.43
N SER A 10 -24.95 -1.08 -20.67
CA SER A 10 -25.36 -0.94 -19.26
C SER A 10 -24.19 -1.11 -18.26
N CYS A 11 -22.95 -1.13 -18.73
CA CYS A 11 -21.76 -1.39 -17.88
C CYS A 11 -21.56 -0.38 -16.74
N GLY A 12 -22.23 0.79 -16.78
CA GLY A 12 -22.20 1.78 -15.71
C GLY A 12 -22.88 1.33 -14.40
N HIS A 13 -23.54 0.18 -14.39
CA HIS A 13 -24.13 -0.48 -13.21
C HIS A 13 -23.35 -1.72 -12.76
N PHE A 14 -22.18 -1.99 -13.36
CA PHE A 14 -21.35 -3.10 -12.93
C PHE A 14 -20.65 -2.74 -11.63
N ASP A 15 -21.05 -3.40 -10.55
CA ASP A 15 -20.26 -3.50 -9.32
C ASP A 15 -19.46 -4.80 -9.41
N SER A 16 -18.15 -4.68 -9.32
CA SER A 16 -17.27 -5.83 -9.41
C SER A 16 -17.25 -6.64 -8.11
N ASN A 17 -17.02 -7.95 -8.21
CA ASN A 17 -16.78 -8.81 -7.04
C ASN A 17 -15.33 -8.73 -6.54
N PHE A 18 -14.57 -7.71 -6.94
CA PHE A 18 -13.19 -7.52 -6.49
C PHE A 18 -13.21 -6.83 -5.13
N LEU A 19 -12.78 -7.57 -4.10
CA LEU A 19 -12.64 -7.07 -2.75
C LEU A 19 -11.17 -6.73 -2.47
N CYS A 20 -10.95 -5.64 -1.74
CA CYS A 20 -9.64 -5.28 -1.25
C CYS A 20 -9.15 -6.29 -0.20
N ALA A 21 -7.99 -6.90 -0.42
CA ALA A 21 -7.43 -7.91 0.48
C ALA A 21 -7.12 -7.38 1.90
N ALA A 22 -7.07 -6.05 2.09
CA ALA A 22 -6.79 -5.42 3.37
C ALA A 22 -8.05 -5.11 4.20
N CYS A 23 -9.21 -4.90 3.58
CA CYS A 23 -10.40 -4.38 4.29
C CYS A 23 -11.74 -4.94 3.79
N ASP A 24 -11.71 -5.89 2.85
CA ASP A 24 -12.87 -6.57 2.26
C ASP A 24 -13.93 -5.66 1.63
N ASN A 25 -13.63 -4.38 1.41
CA ASN A 25 -14.52 -3.48 0.70
C ASN A 25 -14.35 -3.61 -0.82
N HIS A 26 -15.43 -3.32 -1.54
CA HIS A 26 -15.45 -3.26 -3.00
C HIS A 26 -14.44 -2.23 -3.53
N TRP A 27 -13.79 -2.56 -4.65
CA TRP A 27 -12.86 -1.68 -5.35
C TRP A 27 -13.40 -0.26 -5.57
N GLU A 28 -14.69 -0.12 -5.90
CA GLU A 28 -15.37 1.14 -6.20
C GLU A 28 -15.42 2.10 -5.00
N ARG A 29 -15.10 1.64 -3.78
CA ARG A 29 -14.98 2.46 -2.58
C ARG A 29 -13.55 2.95 -2.31
N HIS A 30 -12.58 2.55 -3.12
CA HIS A 30 -11.18 2.92 -2.97
C HIS A 30 -10.75 3.88 -4.08
N ASP A 31 -9.94 4.87 -3.69
CA ASP A 31 -9.17 5.67 -4.63
C ASP A 31 -7.77 5.05 -4.78
N THR A 32 -7.28 4.97 -6.03
CA THR A 32 -5.91 4.53 -6.30
C THR A 32 -4.98 5.73 -6.24
N PHE A 33 -3.97 5.66 -5.40
CA PHE A 33 -2.87 6.61 -5.36
C PHE A 33 -1.58 5.95 -5.85
N PHE A 34 -0.75 6.71 -6.56
CA PHE A 34 0.57 6.26 -6.99
C PHE A 34 1.61 7.14 -6.31
N GLU A 35 2.47 6.52 -5.50
CA GLU A 35 3.65 7.17 -4.96
C GLU A 35 4.85 6.85 -5.84
N THR A 36 5.69 7.85 -6.11
CA THR A 36 7.01 7.63 -6.71
C THR A 36 8.03 7.40 -5.62
N GLU A 37 9.17 6.80 -5.97
CA GLU A 37 10.29 6.64 -5.04
C GLU A 37 10.77 8.00 -4.50
N ASP A 38 10.75 9.05 -5.33
CA ASP A 38 11.13 10.41 -4.92
C ASP A 38 10.19 11.00 -3.88
N ILE A 39 8.87 10.78 -4.01
CA ILE A 39 7.88 11.19 -3.00
C ILE A 39 8.20 10.50 -1.68
N ARG A 40 8.38 9.17 -1.70
CA ARG A 40 8.73 8.38 -0.51
C ARG A 40 10.04 8.85 0.13
N ARG A 41 11.06 9.16 -0.66
CA ARG A 41 12.35 9.67 -0.16
C ARG A 41 12.20 11.04 0.50
N GLN A 42 11.40 11.95 -0.08
CA GLN A 42 11.10 13.26 0.52
C GLN A 42 10.35 13.13 1.85
N ASP A 43 9.49 12.13 1.93
CA ASP A 43 8.65 11.80 3.07
C ASP A 43 9.37 10.94 4.14
N GLY A 44 10.66 10.63 3.93
CA GLY A 44 11.45 9.81 4.84
C GLY A 44 11.00 8.35 4.92
N LEU A 45 10.25 7.87 3.94
CA LEU A 45 9.75 6.51 3.87
C LEU A 45 10.78 5.55 3.21
N PRO A 46 10.73 4.25 3.52
CA PRO A 46 11.64 3.27 2.93
C PRO A 46 11.49 3.17 1.41
N VAL A 47 12.63 3.05 0.73
CA VAL A 47 12.77 2.93 -0.75
C VAL A 47 13.77 1.84 -1.10
N GLY A 48 13.75 1.36 -2.36
CA GLY A 48 14.71 0.37 -2.85
C GLY A 48 14.72 -0.91 -2.00
N THR A 49 15.91 -1.32 -1.55
CA THR A 49 16.10 -2.54 -0.73
C THR A 49 15.53 -2.43 0.67
N ASP A 50 15.25 -1.23 1.17
CA ASP A 50 14.68 -1.01 2.49
C ASP A 50 13.14 -1.09 2.48
N TYR A 51 12.54 -1.10 1.29
CA TYR A 51 11.09 -1.22 1.13
C TYR A 51 10.64 -2.68 1.29
N ILE A 52 9.81 -2.95 2.30
CA ILE A 52 9.14 -4.23 2.48
C ILE A 52 7.66 -4.07 2.09
N PRO A 53 7.14 -4.86 1.12
CA PRO A 53 5.73 -4.83 0.75
C PRO A 53 4.81 -5.11 1.94
N PHE A 54 3.74 -4.33 2.09
CA PHE A 54 2.72 -4.48 3.13
C PHE A 54 3.28 -4.56 4.55
N ALA A 55 4.41 -3.89 4.85
CA ALA A 55 5.09 -3.99 6.16
C ALA A 55 4.14 -3.84 7.37
N GLU A 56 3.10 -3.04 7.21
CA GLU A 56 2.04 -2.69 8.15
C GLU A 56 0.91 -3.73 8.29
N MET A 57 0.83 -4.73 7.41
CA MET A 57 -0.19 -5.79 7.40
C MET A 57 0.48 -7.17 7.41
N PRO A 58 0.68 -7.79 8.60
CA PRO A 58 1.45 -9.03 8.74
C PRO A 58 1.05 -10.15 7.80
N ASP A 59 -0.24 -10.43 7.67
CA ASP A 59 -0.74 -11.56 6.88
C ASP A 59 -0.46 -11.35 5.38
N LEU A 60 -0.77 -10.16 4.85
CA LEU A 60 -0.49 -9.81 3.45
C LEU A 60 1.00 -9.72 3.16
N ARG A 61 1.79 -9.21 4.12
CA ARG A 61 3.26 -9.19 4.03
C ARG A 61 3.83 -10.59 3.94
N ASN A 62 3.37 -11.49 4.80
CA ASN A 62 3.84 -12.86 4.84
C ASN A 62 3.47 -13.56 3.52
N ILE A 63 2.21 -13.44 3.05
CA ILE A 63 1.80 -13.92 1.72
C ILE A 63 2.71 -13.38 0.61
N ALA A 64 3.02 -12.08 0.61
CA ALA A 64 3.86 -11.49 -0.43
C ALA A 64 5.32 -11.99 -0.40
N LEU A 65 5.85 -12.36 0.78
CA LEU A 65 7.23 -12.80 0.96
C LEU A 65 7.41 -14.32 0.84
N THR A 66 6.42 -15.11 1.23
CA THR A 66 6.52 -16.57 1.36
C THR A 66 5.43 -17.34 0.61
N GLY A 67 4.29 -16.70 0.34
CA GLY A 67 3.09 -17.34 -0.18
C GLY A 67 2.19 -17.96 0.91
N ASP A 68 2.56 -17.82 2.18
CA ASP A 68 1.80 -18.32 3.34
C ASP A 68 1.60 -17.18 4.35
N GLU A 69 0.35 -16.89 4.71
CA GLU A 69 -0.02 -15.83 5.65
C GLU A 69 0.57 -16.04 7.05
N ASN A 70 0.83 -17.28 7.44
CA ASN A 70 1.34 -17.63 8.76
C ASN A 70 2.87 -17.73 8.81
N ASP A 71 3.57 -17.68 7.67
CA ASP A 71 5.03 -17.79 7.61
C ASP A 71 5.70 -16.41 7.58
N ASP A 72 6.16 -15.95 8.75
CA ASP A 72 6.89 -14.71 8.93
C ASP A 72 8.42 -14.86 8.79
N SER A 73 8.93 -16.06 8.45
CA SER A 73 10.37 -16.36 8.49
C SER A 73 11.21 -15.42 7.62
N LYS A 74 10.72 -15.09 6.42
CA LYS A 74 11.38 -14.15 5.50
C LYS A 74 11.38 -12.73 6.05
N TYR A 75 10.29 -12.32 6.68
CA TYR A 75 10.20 -11.01 7.31
C TYR A 75 11.20 -10.89 8.46
N LEU A 76 11.28 -11.89 9.34
CA LEU A 76 12.24 -11.93 10.44
C LEU A 76 13.68 -11.89 9.91
N ALA A 77 14.00 -12.66 8.86
CA ALA A 77 15.32 -12.65 8.24
C ALA A 77 15.73 -11.29 7.63
N LEU A 78 14.77 -10.50 7.16
CA LEU A 78 15.02 -9.16 6.61
C LEU A 78 15.17 -8.08 7.70
N THR A 79 14.59 -8.31 8.88
CA THR A 79 14.47 -7.28 9.93
C THR A 79 15.32 -7.56 11.16
N GLN A 80 15.82 -8.78 11.31
CA GLN A 80 16.65 -9.21 12.43
C GLN A 80 18.02 -9.64 11.94
N GLY A 81 19.08 -9.18 12.63
CA GLY A 81 20.46 -9.56 12.33
C GLY A 81 21.34 -8.41 11.85
N GLU A 82 22.60 -8.73 11.54
CA GLU A 82 23.57 -7.76 11.04
C GLU A 82 23.23 -7.38 9.59
N GLY A 83 23.09 -6.08 9.32
CA GLY A 83 22.62 -5.58 8.02
C GLY A 83 21.10 -5.60 7.82
N SER A 84 20.33 -5.72 8.90
CA SER A 84 18.86 -5.71 8.82
C SER A 84 18.29 -4.38 8.34
N ILE A 85 17.12 -4.45 7.71
CA ILE A 85 16.40 -3.27 7.23
C ILE A 85 15.96 -2.41 8.43
N PRO A 86 16.26 -1.10 8.45
CA PRO A 86 15.83 -0.20 9.52
C PRO A 86 14.31 -0.16 9.69
N GLN A 87 13.88 -0.03 10.94
CA GLN A 87 12.50 -0.23 11.36
C GLN A 87 11.78 1.05 11.81
N SER A 88 12.51 2.18 11.86
CA SER A 88 12.12 3.41 12.58
C SER A 88 10.97 4.22 11.96
N ASN A 89 10.75 4.12 10.65
CA ASN A 89 9.73 4.90 9.93
C ASN A 89 8.61 4.02 9.33
N ARG A 90 8.26 2.93 10.02
CA ARG A 90 7.22 2.01 9.52
C ARG A 90 5.82 2.48 9.92
N PRO A 91 4.85 2.45 9.00
CA PRO A 91 3.44 2.58 9.36
C PRO A 91 3.06 1.44 10.33
N MET A 92 2.33 1.78 11.40
CA MET A 92 1.94 0.83 12.44
C MET A 92 0.73 -0.04 12.06
N GLY A 93 0.06 0.28 10.95
CA GLY A 93 -1.11 -0.44 10.47
C GLY A 93 -1.77 0.29 9.30
N ASN A 94 -2.68 -0.37 8.60
CA ASN A 94 -3.40 0.17 7.44
C ASN A 94 -4.26 1.41 7.79
N ASP A 95 -4.74 1.50 9.03
CA ASP A 95 -5.56 2.62 9.52
C ASP A 95 -4.74 3.75 10.14
N THR A 96 -3.42 3.60 10.27
CA THR A 96 -2.56 4.62 10.85
C THR A 96 -1.96 5.46 9.73
N PRO A 97 -2.26 6.78 9.67
CA PRO A 97 -1.57 7.65 8.73
C PRO A 97 -0.07 7.56 8.96
N VAL A 98 0.69 7.32 7.88
CA VAL A 98 2.15 7.42 7.93
C VAL A 98 2.54 8.80 8.49
N ASN A 99 3.31 8.81 9.57
CA ASN A 99 3.80 10.06 10.16
C ASN A 99 4.97 10.56 9.32
N PHE A 100 4.68 11.46 8.38
CA PHE A 100 5.63 12.10 7.46
C PHE A 100 6.66 13.04 8.12
N GLY A 101 7.03 12.81 9.38
CA GLY A 101 8.17 13.44 10.03
C GLY A 101 8.25 14.95 9.82
N GLY A 102 7.28 15.71 10.33
CA GLY A 102 7.48 17.15 10.59
C GLY A 102 8.02 18.00 9.45
N ASN A 103 7.68 17.72 8.19
CA ASN A 103 7.76 18.71 7.12
C ASN A 103 6.51 18.58 6.29
N LYS A 104 5.74 19.67 6.21
CA LYS A 104 4.52 19.72 5.39
C LYS A 104 4.92 19.48 3.94
N SER A 105 4.84 18.24 3.47
CA SER A 105 5.04 17.95 2.06
C SER A 105 4.00 18.76 1.30
N GLY A 106 4.47 19.57 0.35
CA GLY A 106 3.64 20.41 -0.51
C GLY A 106 2.83 19.59 -1.52
N PHE A 107 2.50 18.33 -1.19
CA PHE A 107 1.77 17.42 -2.04
C PHE A 107 0.36 17.98 -2.24
N LYS A 108 0.16 18.57 -3.43
CA LYS A 108 -1.13 19.02 -3.93
C LYS A 108 -1.50 18.07 -5.06
N PRO A 109 -2.26 16.99 -4.79
CA PRO A 109 -2.70 16.11 -5.85
C PRO A 109 -3.54 16.94 -6.84
N VAL A 110 -3.08 17.00 -8.09
CA VAL A 110 -3.86 17.57 -9.19
C VAL A 110 -4.66 16.42 -9.78
N TYR A 111 -5.97 16.52 -9.67
CA TYR A 111 -6.90 15.56 -10.25
C TYR A 111 -7.29 16.03 -11.66
N ASP A 112 -7.28 15.11 -12.62
CA ASP A 112 -7.89 15.28 -13.96
C ASP A 112 -9.36 14.83 -13.94
#